data_AF-A0A1J3K6R0-F1
#
_entry.id   AF-A0A1J3K6R0-F1
#
_cell.length_a   1.000
_cell.length_b   1.000
_cell.length_c   1.000
_cell.angle_alpha   90.00
_cell.angle_beta   90.00
_cell.angle_gamma   90.00
#
_symmetry.space_group_name_H-M   'P 1'
#
loop_
_entity.id
_entity.type
_entity.pdbx_description
1 polymer ?
#
loop_
_entity_poly.entity_id
_entity_poly.type
_entity_poly.pdbx_seq_one_letter_code
_entity_poly.pdbx_strand_id
1 'polypeptide(L)'
;MSEQETSVRMTRAAAKRKAMATEDERISKKRVVLGELTNLSNVAVLTNLNQKRVIPKPKESVKAPAKQRKTAPVAVAAVESGCDIDARSDDPKMCGPYVTDIYEYLREMEVKPKLRPLPDYIEKVQKDVTPSMRGVLVDWLVEVAEEYKLVSETLYLTVSYIDRFLSLKTVNKQRLQLVGVSAMLIASKYEEISPPKVEDFCYITDNTFTKQDVVKMEADILLALQFELGRPTISSFIRRFTRVAQEDFQVPHLQLEPLCCYLSELSILDYKAVKFVPSLLAASAVFLARFIIRPKQHPWNQMLEEYTKYKAADLQECVGIIHDLYLSRRGGSLQAIRDKYKHHKFQCVATMPVSPELPVTFWEDVTI
;
A
#
# COMPACT_ATOMS: atom_id res chain seq x y z
N MET A 1 -26.87 -63.59 18.22
CA MET A 1 -26.30 -63.01 16.99
C MET A 1 -26.57 -61.52 17.01
N SER A 2 -25.56 -60.75 16.62
CA SER A 2 -25.28 -59.36 16.93
C SER A 2 -26.16 -58.30 16.24
N GLU A 3 -26.22 -57.15 16.91
CA GLU A 3 -26.71 -55.83 16.50
C GLU A 3 -26.13 -55.32 15.17
N GLN A 4 -26.87 -54.43 14.50
CA GLN A 4 -26.30 -53.48 13.55
C GLN A 4 -27.05 -52.14 13.62
N GLU A 5 -26.49 -51.22 14.41
CA GLU A 5 -26.73 -49.77 14.34
C GLU A 5 -26.12 -49.21 13.06
N THR A 6 -26.92 -48.55 12.22
CA THR A 6 -26.44 -47.76 11.09
C THR A 6 -25.93 -46.40 11.56
N SER A 7 -24.63 -46.34 11.86
CA SER A 7 -23.87 -45.11 12.10
C SER A 7 -23.77 -44.26 10.83
N VAL A 8 -24.46 -43.12 10.80
CA VAL A 8 -24.29 -42.10 9.74
C VAL A 8 -22.94 -41.41 9.96
N ARG A 9 -21.97 -41.73 9.11
CA ARG A 9 -20.62 -41.17 9.11
C ARG A 9 -20.66 -39.69 8.69
N MET A 10 -20.71 -38.77 9.65
CA MET A 10 -20.47 -37.35 9.40
C MET A 10 -19.04 -37.16 8.89
N THR A 11 -18.87 -36.61 7.69
CA THR A 11 -17.56 -36.29 7.14
C THR A 11 -16.94 -35.10 7.87
N ARG A 12 -15.61 -35.11 8.03
CA ARG A 12 -14.81 -34.08 8.72
C ARG A 12 -15.05 -32.65 8.19
N ALA A 13 -15.52 -32.52 6.95
CA ALA A 13 -15.91 -31.25 6.33
C ALA A 13 -17.27 -30.69 6.83
N ALA A 14 -18.22 -31.55 7.18
CA ALA A 14 -19.52 -31.15 7.72
C ALA A 14 -19.43 -30.70 9.19
N ALA A 15 -18.57 -31.35 9.98
CA ALA A 15 -18.25 -30.89 11.34
C ALA A 15 -17.50 -29.54 11.33
N LYS A 16 -16.64 -29.29 10.32
CA LYS A 16 -15.95 -28.00 10.15
C LYS A 16 -16.90 -26.86 9.74
N ARG A 17 -17.93 -27.14 8.94
CA ARG A 17 -19.01 -26.18 8.63
C ARG A 17 -19.91 -25.87 9.84
N LYS A 18 -20.14 -26.85 10.73
CA LYS A 18 -20.93 -26.64 11.95
C LYS A 18 -20.12 -25.94 13.05
N ALA A 19 -18.82 -26.22 13.15
CA ALA A 19 -17.89 -25.52 14.05
C ALA A 19 -17.66 -24.06 13.61
N MET A 20 -17.54 -23.78 12.31
CA MET A 20 -17.45 -22.41 11.78
C MET A 20 -18.76 -21.60 11.91
N ALA A 21 -19.90 -22.25 12.14
CA ALA A 21 -21.18 -21.58 12.39
C ALA A 21 -21.44 -21.26 13.87
N THR A 22 -20.66 -21.84 14.78
CA THR A 22 -20.73 -21.61 16.24
C THR A 22 -19.58 -20.79 16.79
N GLU A 23 -18.70 -20.30 15.91
CA GLU A 23 -17.58 -19.42 16.23
C GLU A 23 -17.76 -18.08 15.52
N ASP A 24 -19.00 -17.57 15.54
CA ASP A 24 -19.27 -16.14 15.39
C ASP A 24 -18.85 -15.51 16.73
N GLU A 25 -17.53 -15.46 16.95
CA GLU A 25 -16.95 -14.58 17.95
C GLU A 25 -17.58 -13.22 17.70
N ARG A 26 -18.29 -12.70 18.71
CA ARG A 26 -18.63 -11.28 18.78
C ARG A 26 -17.32 -10.52 18.75
N ILE A 27 -16.81 -10.26 17.54
CA ILE A 27 -15.88 -9.17 17.29
C ILE A 27 -16.64 -7.98 17.84
N SER A 28 -16.17 -7.47 18.97
CA SER A 28 -16.63 -6.22 19.55
C SER A 28 -16.26 -5.14 18.54
N LYS A 29 -17.07 -4.99 17.48
CA LYS A 29 -16.86 -4.04 16.40
C LYS A 29 -16.72 -2.66 17.03
N LYS A 30 -15.52 -2.10 16.95
CA LYS A 30 -15.25 -0.78 17.49
C LYS A 30 -15.80 0.22 16.49
N ARG A 31 -16.57 1.19 16.98
CA ARG A 31 -17.01 2.30 16.14
C ARG A 31 -15.80 3.18 15.84
N VAL A 32 -15.54 3.40 14.55
CA VAL A 32 -14.60 4.41 14.07
C VAL A 32 -15.42 5.37 13.21
N VAL A 33 -15.84 6.50 13.80
CA VAL A 33 -16.74 7.45 13.15
C VAL A 33 -15.92 8.61 12.58
N LEU A 34 -16.14 8.92 11.29
CA LEU A 34 -15.57 10.12 10.68
C LEU A 34 -16.32 11.35 11.22
N GLY A 35 -15.58 12.29 11.81
CA GLY A 35 -16.14 13.59 12.21
C GLY A 35 -16.58 14.44 11.02
N GLU A 36 -17.24 15.57 11.27
CA GLU A 36 -17.64 16.48 10.19
C GLU A 36 -16.42 16.97 9.39
N LEU A 37 -16.50 16.85 8.06
CA LEU A 37 -15.49 17.35 7.13
C LEU A 37 -15.50 18.88 7.11
N THR A 38 -14.75 19.47 8.03
CA THR A 38 -14.49 20.91 8.10
C THR A 38 -13.21 21.26 7.34
N ASN A 39 -13.11 22.50 6.84
CA ASN A 39 -11.88 22.98 6.19
C ASN A 39 -10.80 23.20 7.25
N LEU A 40 -9.97 22.19 7.51
CA LEU A 40 -8.82 22.31 8.38
C LEU A 40 -7.63 22.85 7.57
N SER A 41 -7.42 24.16 7.64
CA SER A 41 -6.14 24.81 7.35
C SER A 41 -5.54 25.28 8.68
N ASN A 42 -4.45 24.65 9.13
CA ASN A 42 -3.21 25.37 9.48
C ASN A 42 -2.15 24.48 10.12
N VAL A 43 -0.94 24.71 9.61
CA VAL A 43 0.37 24.28 10.12
C VAL A 43 0.68 25.07 11.39
N ALA A 44 1.06 24.39 12.46
CA ALA A 44 1.71 25.03 13.61
C ALA A 44 2.82 24.13 14.16
N VAL A 45 4.02 24.71 14.10
CA VAL A 45 5.33 24.26 14.58
C VAL A 45 5.30 24.04 16.09
N LEU A 46 5.83 22.91 16.56
CA LEU A 46 6.19 22.74 17.97
C LEU A 46 7.70 22.54 18.10
N THR A 47 8.31 23.57 18.69
CA THR A 47 9.71 23.70 19.09
C THR A 47 10.06 22.77 20.26
N ASN A 48 11.20 22.10 20.13
CA ASN A 48 11.93 21.36 21.15
C ASN A 48 12.19 22.17 22.43
N LEU A 49 12.06 21.55 23.61
CA LEU A 49 12.94 21.83 24.76
C LEU A 49 13.11 20.59 25.67
N ASN A 50 14.39 20.38 26.05
CA ASN A 50 14.94 19.72 27.25
C ASN A 50 15.50 18.28 27.19
N GLN A 51 16.83 18.26 27.00
CA GLN A 51 17.79 17.24 27.39
C GLN A 51 18.05 17.25 28.91
N LYS A 52 18.28 16.08 29.51
CA LYS A 52 19.24 15.92 30.62
C LYS A 52 20.09 14.65 30.43
N ARG A 53 21.40 14.87 30.39
CA ARG A 53 22.50 13.90 30.39
C ARG A 53 22.62 13.18 31.74
N VAL A 54 23.04 11.91 31.71
CA VAL A 54 23.90 11.30 32.75
C VAL A 54 24.92 10.36 32.10
N ILE A 55 26.18 10.49 32.50
CA ILE A 55 27.38 9.72 32.10
C ILE A 55 27.70 8.73 33.24
N PRO A 56 28.26 7.53 32.96
CA PRO A 56 29.60 7.23 33.48
C PRO A 56 30.53 6.47 32.50
N LYS A 57 31.84 6.74 32.59
CA LYS A 57 32.98 6.00 32.00
C LYS A 57 33.56 4.98 33.03
N PRO A 58 34.75 4.37 32.84
CA PRO A 58 34.99 3.12 32.11
C PRO A 58 35.71 2.05 32.98
N LYS A 59 35.89 0.81 32.50
CA LYS A 59 36.94 -0.10 33.01
C LYS A 59 37.62 -0.86 31.87
N GLU A 60 38.95 -0.83 31.90
CA GLU A 60 39.89 -1.53 31.01
C GLU A 60 40.03 -3.02 31.37
N SER A 61 40.37 -3.87 30.40
CA SER A 61 41.52 -4.79 30.51
C SER A 61 41.82 -5.57 29.20
N VAL A 62 43.03 -5.33 28.69
CA VAL A 62 44.07 -6.27 28.19
C VAL A 62 43.89 -7.06 26.86
N LYS A 63 45.00 -7.08 26.11
CA LYS A 63 45.30 -7.43 24.70
C LYS A 63 45.59 -8.93 24.43
N ALA A 64 45.16 -9.48 23.28
CA ALA A 64 45.95 -9.97 22.10
C ALA A 64 46.42 -11.46 22.13
N PRO A 65 46.77 -12.14 20.99
CA PRO A 65 47.10 -11.62 19.65
C PRO A 65 46.48 -12.33 18.41
N ALA A 66 46.78 -11.73 17.25
CA ALA A 66 46.32 -12.01 15.89
C ALA A 66 47.08 -13.13 15.15
N LYS A 67 46.48 -13.65 14.06
CA LYS A 67 47.21 -14.23 12.90
C LYS A 67 46.56 -13.86 11.57
N GLN A 68 47.36 -13.21 10.72
CA GLN A 68 47.12 -12.88 9.31
C GLN A 68 47.37 -14.08 8.39
N ARG A 69 46.71 -14.14 7.23
CA ARG A 69 47.25 -14.81 6.04
C ARG A 69 46.84 -14.05 4.76
N LYS A 70 47.78 -14.01 3.83
CA LYS A 70 47.96 -13.09 2.69
C LYS A 70 47.15 -13.48 1.43
N THR A 71 46.91 -12.48 0.57
CA THR A 71 46.45 -12.47 -0.84
C THR A 71 47.50 -13.10 -1.80
N ALA A 72 47.33 -13.43 -3.12
CA ALA A 72 46.47 -13.07 -4.28
C ALA A 72 46.73 -14.13 -5.43
N PRO A 73 46.43 -13.97 -6.77
CA PRO A 73 45.35 -13.31 -7.54
C PRO A 73 44.78 -14.12 -8.78
N VAL A 74 43.81 -13.54 -9.52
CA VAL A 74 43.35 -13.76 -10.96
C VAL A 74 42.48 -15.02 -11.22
N ALA A 75 41.31 -15.00 -11.88
CA ALA A 75 40.88 -14.28 -13.08
C ALA A 75 39.41 -13.82 -13.06
N VAL A 76 39.16 -12.65 -13.66
CA VAL A 76 37.84 -12.07 -13.93
C VAL A 76 37.27 -12.74 -15.18
N ALA A 77 36.33 -13.67 -14.99
CA ALA A 77 35.36 -14.00 -16.02
C ALA A 77 34.13 -13.14 -15.74
N ALA A 78 33.68 -12.37 -16.73
CA ALA A 78 32.41 -11.68 -16.69
C ALA A 78 31.31 -12.73 -16.50
N VAL A 79 30.75 -12.78 -15.30
CA VAL A 79 29.56 -13.58 -15.02
C VAL A 79 28.38 -12.69 -15.42
N GLU A 80 27.77 -12.99 -16.55
CA GLU A 80 26.36 -12.63 -16.80
C GLU A 80 25.52 -13.34 -15.73
N SER A 81 25.45 -12.74 -14.54
CA SER A 81 24.63 -13.22 -13.44
C SER A 81 23.28 -12.51 -13.49
N GLY A 82 22.56 -12.68 -14.61
CA GLY A 82 21.15 -12.33 -14.69
C GLY A 82 20.33 -13.51 -14.17
N CYS A 83 20.01 -13.52 -12.87
CA CYS A 83 18.92 -14.37 -12.40
C CYS A 83 17.64 -13.80 -13.03
N ASP A 84 17.11 -14.45 -14.06
CA ASP A 84 15.82 -14.06 -14.62
C ASP A 84 14.75 -14.25 -13.55
N ILE A 85 14.20 -13.15 -13.03
CA ILE A 85 13.15 -13.16 -12.00
C ILE A 85 11.86 -13.80 -12.55
N ASP A 86 11.70 -13.80 -13.87
CA ASP A 86 10.61 -14.46 -14.58
C ASP A 86 11.00 -15.88 -15.02
N ALA A 87 12.18 -16.40 -14.59
CA ALA A 87 12.58 -17.77 -14.87
C ALA A 87 11.49 -18.74 -14.42
N ARG A 88 11.28 -19.77 -15.24
CA ARG A 88 10.24 -20.79 -15.03
C ARG A 88 10.38 -21.39 -13.63
N SER A 89 9.51 -20.97 -12.73
CA SER A 89 9.29 -21.64 -11.47
C SER A 89 8.49 -22.91 -11.72
N ASP A 90 8.93 -24.04 -11.16
CA ASP A 90 8.16 -25.29 -11.19
C ASP A 90 6.88 -25.24 -10.34
N ASP A 91 6.65 -24.15 -9.57
CA ASP A 91 5.40 -23.93 -8.85
C ASP A 91 4.29 -23.48 -9.82
N PRO A 92 3.24 -24.29 -10.04
CA PRO A 92 2.12 -23.92 -10.91
C PRO A 92 1.40 -22.64 -10.46
N LYS A 93 1.49 -22.27 -9.17
CA LYS A 93 0.89 -21.03 -8.63
C LYS A 93 1.61 -19.76 -9.06
N MET A 94 2.86 -19.89 -9.53
CA MET A 94 3.65 -18.75 -10.00
C MET A 94 3.29 -18.38 -11.45
N CYS A 95 2.49 -19.20 -12.13
CA CYS A 95 1.99 -18.96 -13.49
C CYS A 95 3.09 -18.54 -14.47
N GLY A 96 4.31 -19.08 -14.31
CA GLY A 96 5.51 -18.70 -15.05
C GLY A 96 5.31 -18.44 -16.55
N PRO A 97 4.62 -19.34 -17.29
CA PRO A 97 4.39 -19.15 -18.73
C PRO A 97 3.61 -17.88 -19.11
N TYR A 98 2.82 -17.30 -18.20
CA TYR A 98 1.96 -16.14 -18.45
C TYR A 98 2.49 -14.85 -17.81
N VAL A 99 3.62 -14.89 -17.12
CA VAL A 99 4.13 -13.75 -16.33
C VAL A 99 4.34 -12.52 -17.22
N THR A 100 4.92 -12.70 -18.40
CA THR A 100 5.13 -11.62 -19.37
C THR A 100 3.80 -11.07 -19.89
N ASP A 101 2.90 -11.93 -20.37
CA ASP A 101 1.59 -11.53 -20.90
C ASP A 101 0.75 -10.79 -19.85
N ILE A 102 0.74 -11.28 -18.61
CA ILE A 102 0.04 -10.63 -17.48
C ILE A 102 0.65 -9.27 -17.22
N TYR A 103 1.99 -9.17 -17.16
CA TYR A 103 2.65 -7.90 -16.88
C TYR A 103 2.38 -6.87 -17.98
N GLU A 104 2.50 -7.26 -19.25
CA GLU A 104 2.21 -6.39 -20.40
C GLU A 104 0.74 -5.94 -20.39
N TYR A 105 -0.19 -6.85 -20.11
CA TYR A 105 -1.61 -6.52 -19.95
C TYR A 105 -1.83 -5.51 -18.81
N LEU A 106 -1.19 -5.69 -17.65
CA LEU A 106 -1.31 -4.74 -16.55
C LEU A 106 -0.76 -3.35 -16.93
N ARG A 107 0.38 -3.29 -17.64
CA ARG A 107 0.96 -2.02 -18.14
C ARG A 107 0.06 -1.34 -19.19
N GLU A 108 -0.61 -2.11 -20.04
CA GLU A 108 -1.58 -1.55 -21.00
C GLU A 108 -2.82 -1.03 -20.26
N MET A 109 -3.35 -1.80 -19.30
CA MET A 109 -4.58 -1.46 -18.58
C MET A 109 -4.41 -0.22 -17.69
N GLU A 110 -3.24 -0.05 -17.06
CA GLU A 110 -3.02 1.08 -16.16
C GLU A 110 -3.01 2.44 -16.86
N VAL A 111 -2.74 2.50 -18.17
CA VAL A 111 -2.73 3.75 -18.94
C VAL A 111 -4.04 4.04 -19.67
N LYS A 112 -5.00 3.09 -19.70
CA LYS A 112 -6.28 3.27 -20.40
C LYS A 112 -7.03 4.47 -19.82
N PRO A 113 -7.40 5.49 -20.62
CA PRO A 113 -8.02 6.71 -20.12
C PRO A 113 -9.31 6.49 -19.32
N LYS A 114 -10.17 5.55 -19.75
CA LYS A 114 -11.42 5.18 -19.03
C LYS A 114 -11.16 4.57 -17.65
N LEU A 115 -9.95 4.05 -17.48
CA LEU A 115 -9.44 3.39 -16.29
C LEU A 115 -8.50 4.32 -15.51
N ARG A 116 -8.58 5.64 -15.71
CA ARG A 116 -7.83 6.62 -14.92
C ARG A 116 -8.78 7.69 -14.37
N PRO A 117 -8.60 8.13 -13.12
CA PRO A 117 -9.25 9.36 -12.67
C PRO A 117 -8.67 10.55 -13.43
N LEU A 118 -9.45 11.63 -13.57
CA LEU A 118 -8.95 12.90 -14.10
C LEU A 118 -7.96 13.50 -13.07
N PRO A 119 -6.70 13.79 -13.42
CA PRO A 119 -5.71 14.26 -12.45
C PRO A 119 -6.10 15.54 -11.68
N ASP A 120 -6.97 16.36 -12.27
CA ASP A 120 -7.45 17.64 -11.75
C ASP A 120 -8.97 17.66 -11.54
N TYR A 121 -9.59 16.52 -11.17
CA TYR A 121 -11.03 16.44 -10.96
C TYR A 121 -11.53 17.34 -9.82
N ILE A 122 -10.73 17.62 -8.80
CA ILE A 122 -11.13 18.51 -7.72
C ILE A 122 -11.30 19.92 -8.25
N GLU A 123 -10.37 20.40 -9.07
CA GLU A 123 -10.39 21.73 -9.66
C GLU A 123 -11.44 21.86 -10.78
N LYS A 124 -11.58 20.83 -11.62
CA LYS A 124 -12.42 20.89 -12.83
C LYS A 124 -13.86 20.42 -12.63
N VAL A 125 -14.10 19.50 -11.70
CA VAL A 125 -15.40 18.84 -11.54
C VAL A 125 -16.03 19.18 -10.20
N GLN A 126 -15.27 19.11 -9.10
CA GLN A 126 -15.83 19.30 -7.77
C GLN A 126 -16.08 20.78 -7.44
N LYS A 127 -17.11 21.02 -6.61
CA LYS A 127 -17.46 22.36 -6.09
C LYS A 127 -17.26 22.45 -4.58
N ASP A 128 -17.68 21.42 -3.85
CA ASP A 128 -17.67 21.41 -2.39
C ASP A 128 -16.56 20.53 -1.79
N VAL A 129 -16.00 19.60 -2.57
CA VAL A 129 -14.99 18.64 -2.14
C VAL A 129 -13.60 19.22 -2.37
N THR A 130 -12.77 19.21 -1.34
CA THR A 130 -11.38 19.70 -1.40
C THR A 130 -10.38 18.55 -1.29
N PRO A 131 -9.09 18.76 -1.64
CA PRO A 131 -8.06 17.72 -1.50
C PRO A 131 -7.89 17.25 -0.06
N SER A 132 -8.06 18.17 0.90
CA SER A 132 -8.00 17.86 2.33
C SER A 132 -9.15 16.92 2.76
N MET A 133 -10.38 17.20 2.32
CA MET A 133 -11.53 16.33 2.61
C MET A 133 -11.35 14.92 2.04
N ARG A 134 -10.79 14.81 0.83
CA ARG A 134 -10.42 13.51 0.24
C ARG A 134 -9.39 12.78 1.13
N GLY A 135 -8.33 13.47 1.56
CA GLY A 135 -7.30 12.89 2.44
C GLY A 135 -7.88 12.38 3.76
N VAL A 136 -8.77 13.17 4.40
CA VAL A 136 -9.47 12.77 5.64
C VAL A 136 -10.38 11.56 5.40
N LEU A 137 -11.11 11.51 4.29
CA LEU A 137 -11.91 10.34 3.95
C LEU A 137 -11.04 9.09 3.78
N VAL A 138 -9.94 9.18 3.04
CA VAL A 138 -9.06 8.03 2.78
C VAL A 138 -8.37 7.56 4.06
N ASP A 139 -7.91 8.47 4.93
CA ASP A 139 -7.32 8.13 6.22
C ASP A 139 -8.31 7.35 7.09
N TRP A 140 -9.57 7.80 7.16
CA TRP A 140 -10.62 7.07 7.87
C TRP A 140 -10.93 5.70 7.23
N LEU A 141 -10.97 5.61 5.90
CA LEU A 141 -11.17 4.32 5.22
C LEU A 141 -10.04 3.32 5.50
N VAL A 142 -8.82 3.76 5.80
CA VAL A 142 -7.76 2.87 6.28
C VAL A 142 -8.15 2.24 7.62
N GLU A 143 -8.72 3.01 8.54
CA GLU A 143 -9.20 2.48 9.82
C GLU A 143 -10.36 1.50 9.63
N VAL A 144 -11.30 1.82 8.72
CA VAL A 144 -12.40 0.91 8.36
C VAL A 144 -11.87 -0.40 7.77
N ALA A 145 -10.86 -0.34 6.91
CA ALA A 145 -10.22 -1.51 6.34
C ALA A 145 -9.54 -2.37 7.42
N GLU A 146 -8.87 -1.77 8.41
CA GLU A 146 -8.28 -2.51 9.53
C GLU A 146 -9.36 -3.12 10.45
N GLU A 147 -10.44 -2.40 10.75
CA GLU A 147 -11.56 -2.86 11.59
C GLU A 147 -12.24 -4.10 10.98
N TYR A 148 -12.46 -4.08 9.65
CA TYR A 148 -13.03 -5.21 8.91
C TYR A 148 -12.00 -6.19 8.35
N LYS A 149 -10.72 -6.00 8.67
CA LYS A 149 -9.60 -6.86 8.24
C LYS A 149 -9.56 -7.09 6.72
N LEU A 150 -9.90 -6.05 5.97
CA LEU A 150 -9.88 -6.06 4.50
C LEU A 150 -8.44 -6.13 3.99
N VAL A 151 -8.24 -6.75 2.83
CA VAL A 151 -6.91 -6.78 2.20
C VAL A 151 -6.56 -5.40 1.62
N SER A 152 -5.26 -5.07 1.52
CA SER A 152 -4.83 -3.78 0.96
C SER A 152 -5.32 -3.56 -0.47
N GLU A 153 -5.52 -4.63 -1.25
CA GLU A 153 -6.08 -4.55 -2.61
C GLU A 153 -7.49 -3.92 -2.61
N THR A 154 -8.34 -4.31 -1.66
CA THR A 154 -9.67 -3.73 -1.45
C THR A 154 -9.60 -2.23 -1.16
N LEU A 155 -8.64 -1.79 -0.35
CA LEU A 155 -8.43 -0.36 -0.08
C LEU A 155 -7.98 0.40 -1.34
N TYR A 156 -7.03 -0.16 -2.11
CA TYR A 156 -6.59 0.46 -3.36
C TYR A 156 -7.73 0.60 -4.37
N LEU A 157 -8.54 -0.46 -4.55
CA LEU A 157 -9.73 -0.45 -5.40
C LEU A 157 -10.75 0.60 -4.93
N THR A 158 -10.98 0.69 -3.61
CA THR A 158 -11.87 1.68 -3.00
C THR A 158 -11.48 3.10 -3.39
N VAL A 159 -10.22 3.50 -3.16
CA VAL A 159 -9.71 4.83 -3.51
C VAL A 159 -9.82 5.07 -5.01
N SER A 160 -9.49 4.05 -5.79
CA SER A 160 -9.64 4.03 -7.25
C SER A 160 -11.07 4.36 -7.71
N TYR A 161 -12.09 3.77 -7.06
CA TYR A 161 -13.50 4.01 -7.41
C TYR A 161 -13.95 5.40 -6.98
N ILE A 162 -13.53 5.87 -5.80
CA ILE A 162 -13.80 7.21 -5.31
C ILE A 162 -13.28 8.25 -6.31
N ASP A 163 -12.01 8.19 -6.68
CA ASP A 163 -11.38 9.21 -7.53
C ASP A 163 -12.01 9.29 -8.92
N ARG A 164 -12.33 8.13 -9.52
CA ARG A 164 -13.03 8.09 -10.82
C ARG A 164 -14.45 8.60 -10.72
N PHE A 165 -15.18 8.23 -9.67
CA PHE A 165 -16.54 8.69 -9.47
C PHE A 165 -16.56 10.22 -9.32
N LEU A 166 -15.64 10.77 -8.53
CA LEU A 166 -15.44 12.22 -8.38
C LEU A 166 -14.90 12.89 -9.66
N SER A 167 -14.28 12.13 -10.57
CA SER A 167 -13.92 12.60 -11.92
C SER A 167 -15.12 12.76 -12.83
N LEU A 168 -16.26 12.11 -12.53
CA LEU A 168 -17.44 12.07 -13.40
C LEU A 168 -18.65 12.76 -12.80
N LYS A 169 -18.74 12.84 -11.48
CA LYS A 169 -19.91 13.32 -10.74
C LYS A 169 -19.50 14.33 -9.68
N THR A 170 -20.19 15.46 -9.66
CA THR A 170 -20.07 16.43 -8.58
C THR A 170 -20.71 15.89 -7.32
N VAL A 171 -19.99 15.91 -6.20
CA VAL A 171 -20.50 15.43 -4.91
C VAL A 171 -20.50 16.58 -3.91
N ASN A 172 -21.57 16.68 -3.15
CA ASN A 172 -21.63 17.59 -2.02
C ASN A 172 -20.88 16.97 -0.82
N LYS A 173 -20.15 17.80 -0.06
CA LYS A 173 -19.25 17.33 1.00
C LYS A 173 -19.93 16.44 2.06
N GLN A 174 -21.21 16.67 2.37
CA GLN A 174 -21.97 15.85 3.32
C GLN A 174 -22.23 14.42 2.81
N ARG A 175 -22.15 14.20 1.49
CA ARG A 175 -22.31 12.87 0.87
C ARG A 175 -20.98 12.19 0.54
N LEU A 176 -19.85 12.83 0.83
CA LEU A 176 -18.53 12.27 0.51
C LEU A 176 -18.24 10.98 1.28
N GLN A 177 -18.62 10.90 2.56
CA GLN A 177 -18.49 9.66 3.33
C GLN A 177 -19.36 8.53 2.77
N LEU A 178 -20.59 8.84 2.31
CA LEU A 178 -21.47 7.86 1.64
C LEU A 178 -20.81 7.29 0.38
N VAL A 179 -20.19 8.13 -0.46
CA VAL A 179 -19.40 7.67 -1.62
C VAL A 179 -18.28 6.74 -1.17
N GLY A 180 -17.56 7.09 -0.09
CA GLY A 180 -16.47 6.29 0.44
C GLY A 180 -16.88 4.88 0.88
N VAL A 181 -17.93 4.76 1.71
CA VAL A 181 -18.39 3.45 2.19
C VAL A 181 -19.05 2.62 1.09
N SER A 182 -19.77 3.23 0.15
CA SER A 182 -20.33 2.52 -1.00
C SER A 182 -19.24 2.04 -1.95
N ALA A 183 -18.19 2.84 -2.19
CA ALA A 183 -17.03 2.41 -2.96
C ALA A 183 -16.29 1.24 -2.29
N MET A 184 -16.14 1.28 -0.96
CA MET A 184 -15.53 0.18 -0.21
C MET A 184 -16.39 -1.08 -0.22
N LEU A 185 -17.71 -0.96 -0.13
CA LEU A 185 -18.64 -2.09 -0.29
C LEU A 185 -18.47 -2.76 -1.66
N ILE A 186 -18.37 -1.98 -2.74
CA ILE A 186 -18.13 -2.50 -4.10
C ILE A 186 -16.78 -3.20 -4.16
N ALA A 187 -15.72 -2.59 -3.65
CA ALA A 187 -14.38 -3.17 -3.63
C ALA A 187 -14.35 -4.48 -2.83
N SER A 188 -14.99 -4.51 -1.66
CA SER A 188 -15.08 -5.71 -0.84
C SER A 188 -15.81 -6.83 -1.57
N LYS A 189 -16.96 -6.55 -2.22
CA LYS A 189 -17.69 -7.54 -3.02
C LYS A 189 -16.87 -8.08 -4.19
N TYR A 190 -15.95 -7.28 -4.71
CA TYR A 190 -15.11 -7.64 -5.85
C TYR A 190 -13.90 -8.51 -5.43
N GLU A 191 -13.25 -8.18 -4.31
CA GLU A 191 -11.95 -8.73 -3.95
C GLU A 191 -11.98 -9.70 -2.75
N GLU A 192 -12.89 -9.51 -1.80
CA GLU A 192 -12.89 -10.29 -0.56
C GLU A 192 -13.58 -11.64 -0.74
N ILE A 193 -13.03 -12.68 -0.10
CA ILE A 193 -13.67 -14.01 -0.03
C ILE A 193 -15.02 -13.92 0.71
N SER A 194 -15.06 -13.10 1.76
CA SER A 194 -16.23 -12.89 2.62
C SER A 194 -16.41 -11.40 2.88
N PRO A 195 -17.05 -10.66 1.96
CA PRO A 195 -17.23 -9.22 2.10
C PRO A 195 -18.15 -8.86 3.28
N PRO A 196 -17.93 -7.71 3.97
CA PRO A 196 -18.87 -7.19 4.95
C PRO A 196 -20.25 -6.90 4.33
N LYS A 197 -21.30 -7.00 5.15
CA LYS A 197 -22.67 -6.75 4.69
C LYS A 197 -22.94 -5.24 4.60
N VAL A 198 -23.99 -4.85 3.88
CA VAL A 198 -24.40 -3.44 3.77
C VAL A 198 -24.68 -2.83 5.15
N GLU A 199 -25.25 -3.62 6.06
CA GLU A 199 -25.54 -3.21 7.43
C GLU A 199 -24.26 -2.86 8.22
N ASP A 200 -23.14 -3.51 7.92
CA ASP A 200 -21.85 -3.20 8.55
C ASP A 200 -21.38 -1.80 8.13
N PHE A 201 -21.46 -1.47 6.85
CA PHE A 201 -21.14 -0.12 6.35
C PHE A 201 -22.11 0.95 6.86
N CYS A 202 -23.39 0.62 7.11
CA CYS A 202 -24.29 1.54 7.81
C CYS A 202 -23.80 1.77 9.25
N TYR A 203 -23.47 0.69 9.97
CA TYR A 203 -23.02 0.73 11.35
C TYR A 203 -21.75 1.55 11.55
N ILE A 204 -20.73 1.39 10.68
CA ILE A 204 -19.44 2.12 10.83
C ILE A 204 -19.58 3.63 10.60
N THR A 205 -20.61 4.05 9.85
CA THR A 205 -20.95 5.47 9.68
C THR A 205 -21.82 6.01 10.81
N ASP A 206 -21.90 5.32 11.95
CA ASP A 206 -22.81 5.61 13.06
C ASP A 206 -24.28 5.72 12.62
N ASN A 207 -24.67 4.95 11.60
CA ASN A 207 -25.98 5.01 10.97
C ASN A 207 -26.36 6.40 10.42
N THR A 208 -25.35 7.22 10.07
CA THR A 208 -25.56 8.48 9.34
C THR A 208 -26.29 8.24 8.02
N PHE A 209 -26.06 7.07 7.40
CA PHE A 209 -26.71 6.66 6.17
C PHE A 209 -27.53 5.39 6.36
N THR A 210 -28.70 5.33 5.72
CA THR A 210 -29.54 4.14 5.72
C THR A 210 -29.03 3.10 4.72
N LYS A 211 -29.50 1.85 4.86
CA LYS A 211 -29.24 0.80 3.87
C LYS A 211 -29.66 1.23 2.45
N GLN A 212 -30.79 1.92 2.31
CA GLN A 212 -31.23 2.40 1.00
C GLN A 212 -30.26 3.43 0.41
N ASP A 213 -29.71 4.32 1.22
CA ASP A 213 -28.73 5.30 0.76
C ASP A 213 -27.46 4.64 0.24
N VAL A 214 -26.94 3.66 0.97
CA VAL A 214 -25.72 2.92 0.59
C VAL A 214 -25.94 2.12 -0.69
N VAL A 215 -27.06 1.42 -0.82
CA VAL A 215 -27.41 0.63 -2.02
C VAL A 215 -27.63 1.54 -3.24
N LYS A 216 -28.27 2.69 -3.04
CA LYS A 216 -28.47 3.66 -4.13
C LYS A 216 -27.14 4.24 -4.60
N MET A 217 -26.27 4.64 -3.67
CA MET A 217 -24.95 5.15 -4.02
C MET A 217 -24.07 4.07 -4.66
N GLU A 218 -24.17 2.81 -4.21
CA GLU A 218 -23.51 1.68 -4.88
C GLU A 218 -23.94 1.59 -6.36
N ALA A 219 -25.24 1.64 -6.63
CA ALA A 219 -25.74 1.63 -8.01
C ALA A 219 -25.25 2.85 -8.82
N ASP A 220 -25.28 4.05 -8.23
CA ASP A 220 -24.80 5.27 -8.88
C ASP A 220 -23.31 5.17 -9.26
N ILE A 221 -22.47 4.62 -8.38
CA ILE A 221 -21.04 4.39 -8.64
C ILE A 221 -20.87 3.38 -9.77
N LEU A 222 -21.53 2.21 -9.69
CA LEU A 222 -21.41 1.15 -10.71
C LEU A 222 -21.84 1.64 -12.10
N LEU A 223 -22.94 2.39 -12.19
CA LEU A 223 -23.43 2.97 -13.43
C LEU A 223 -22.48 4.04 -13.98
N ALA A 224 -21.95 4.91 -13.12
CA ALA A 224 -20.99 5.93 -13.53
C ALA A 224 -19.68 5.32 -14.05
N LEU A 225 -19.22 4.22 -13.42
CA LEU A 225 -18.01 3.50 -13.83
C LEU A 225 -18.26 2.49 -14.95
N GLN A 226 -19.51 2.35 -15.43
CA GLN A 226 -19.90 1.39 -16.46
C GLN A 226 -19.47 -0.06 -16.13
N PHE A 227 -19.48 -0.41 -14.83
CA PHE A 227 -19.02 -1.71 -14.31
C PHE A 227 -17.56 -2.07 -14.65
N GLU A 228 -16.74 -1.10 -15.07
CA GLU A 228 -15.30 -1.29 -15.32
C GLU A 228 -14.54 -1.28 -13.99
N LEU A 229 -14.57 -2.39 -13.25
CA LEU A 229 -14.01 -2.50 -11.89
C LEU A 229 -12.57 -3.03 -11.87
N GLY A 230 -12.24 -3.96 -12.77
CA GLY A 230 -10.93 -4.62 -12.82
C GLY A 230 -9.83 -3.70 -13.36
N ARG A 231 -8.93 -3.25 -12.49
CA ARG A 231 -7.78 -2.42 -12.85
C ARG A 231 -6.53 -2.83 -12.07
N PRO A 232 -5.33 -2.65 -12.67
CA PRO A 232 -4.09 -2.73 -11.92
C PRO A 232 -4.09 -1.70 -10.78
N THR A 233 -3.65 -2.12 -9.60
CA THR A 233 -3.40 -1.25 -8.46
C THR A 233 -1.89 -1.17 -8.20
N ILE A 234 -1.49 -0.35 -7.24
CA ILE A 234 -0.07 -0.23 -6.86
C ILE A 234 0.45 -1.61 -6.40
N SER A 235 -0.37 -2.36 -5.66
CA SER A 235 -0.09 -3.70 -5.17
C SER A 235 0.17 -4.71 -6.30
N SER A 236 -0.47 -4.56 -7.47
CA SER A 236 -0.20 -5.39 -8.66
C SER A 236 1.27 -5.33 -9.11
N PHE A 237 1.94 -4.21 -8.88
CA PHE A 237 3.33 -3.99 -9.31
C PHE A 237 4.35 -4.14 -8.18
N ILE A 238 3.99 -3.78 -6.93
CA ILE A 238 4.91 -3.83 -5.77
C ILE A 238 5.58 -5.20 -5.65
N ARG A 239 4.80 -6.29 -5.71
CA ARG A 239 5.34 -7.66 -5.49
C ARG A 239 6.42 -8.03 -6.50
N ARG A 240 6.27 -7.61 -7.76
CA ARG A 240 7.28 -7.85 -8.80
C ARG A 240 8.51 -6.98 -8.54
N PHE A 241 8.33 -5.70 -8.24
CA PHE A 241 9.44 -4.77 -8.06
C PHE A 241 10.22 -5.01 -6.76
N THR A 242 9.58 -5.46 -5.69
CA THR A 242 10.27 -5.81 -4.44
C THR A 242 11.16 -7.03 -4.61
N ARG A 243 10.77 -8.03 -5.41
CA ARG A 243 11.63 -9.17 -5.75
C ARG A 243 12.91 -8.71 -6.45
N VAL A 244 12.77 -7.88 -7.49
CA VAL A 244 13.91 -7.28 -8.21
C VAL A 244 14.80 -6.48 -7.26
N ALA A 245 14.20 -5.67 -6.40
CA ALA A 245 14.93 -4.86 -5.43
C ALA A 245 15.68 -5.69 -4.37
N GLN A 246 15.27 -6.93 -4.10
CA GLN A 246 15.90 -7.81 -3.12
C GLN A 246 17.18 -8.46 -3.63
N GLU A 247 17.37 -8.64 -4.94
CA GLU A 247 18.56 -9.27 -5.53
C GLU A 247 19.86 -8.53 -5.17
N ASP A 248 19.78 -7.21 -4.98
CA ASP A 248 20.90 -6.39 -4.53
C ASP A 248 21.30 -6.63 -3.06
N PHE A 249 20.53 -7.40 -2.29
CA PHE A 249 20.79 -7.72 -0.90
C PHE A 249 21.36 -9.14 -0.78
N GLN A 250 22.47 -9.30 -0.06
CA GLN A 250 23.05 -10.62 0.23
C GLN A 250 22.08 -11.53 0.99
N VAL A 251 21.15 -10.94 1.76
CA VAL A 251 20.08 -11.62 2.48
C VAL A 251 18.81 -10.77 2.30
N PRO A 252 17.64 -11.38 1.98
CA PRO A 252 16.39 -10.64 1.84
C PRO A 252 16.10 -9.75 3.04
N HIS A 253 15.97 -8.45 2.81
CA HIS A 253 15.73 -7.50 3.89
C HIS A 253 14.25 -7.53 4.29
N LEU A 254 13.95 -8.11 5.47
CA LEU A 254 12.59 -8.35 5.96
C LEU A 254 11.71 -7.09 6.01
N GLN A 255 12.31 -5.90 6.10
CA GLN A 255 11.58 -4.63 6.15
C GLN A 255 11.27 -4.04 4.76
N LEU A 256 11.88 -4.52 3.66
CA LEU A 256 11.75 -3.88 2.35
C LEU A 256 10.30 -3.89 1.84
N GLU A 257 9.67 -5.07 1.80
CA GLU A 257 8.30 -5.19 1.29
C GLU A 257 7.29 -4.45 2.19
N PRO A 258 7.29 -4.60 3.53
CA PRO A 258 6.43 -3.80 4.40
C PRO A 258 6.63 -2.29 4.23
N LEU A 259 7.88 -1.84 4.03
CA LEU A 259 8.18 -0.43 3.81
C LEU A 259 7.65 0.05 2.44
N CYS A 260 7.77 -0.75 1.38
CA CYS A 260 7.17 -0.43 0.09
C CYS A 260 5.63 -0.32 0.19
N CYS A 261 4.99 -1.23 0.92
CA CYS A 261 3.55 -1.18 1.18
C CYS A 261 3.17 0.07 1.99
N TYR A 262 3.93 0.43 3.03
CA TYR A 262 3.72 1.64 3.82
C TYR A 262 3.79 2.90 2.94
N LEU A 263 4.84 3.04 2.14
CA LEU A 263 5.06 4.19 1.26
C LEU A 263 3.97 4.28 0.17
N SER A 264 3.53 3.14 -0.35
CA SER A 264 2.45 3.06 -1.33
C SER A 264 1.09 3.44 -0.72
N GLU A 265 0.79 2.99 0.49
CA GLU A 265 -0.41 3.40 1.21
C GLU A 265 -0.35 4.89 1.61
N LEU A 266 0.81 5.44 1.98
CA LEU A 266 0.92 6.89 2.18
C LEU A 266 0.56 7.67 0.90
N SER A 267 0.98 7.17 -0.27
CA SER A 267 0.74 7.86 -1.54
C SER A 267 -0.74 8.06 -1.86
N ILE A 268 -1.63 7.15 -1.44
CA ILE A 268 -3.07 7.26 -1.71
C ILE A 268 -3.76 8.36 -0.89
N LEU A 269 -3.11 8.92 0.14
CA LEU A 269 -3.63 10.05 0.92
C LEU A 269 -3.54 11.38 0.16
N ASP A 270 -2.48 11.60 -0.61
CA ASP A 270 -2.23 12.88 -1.28
C ASP A 270 -2.88 12.90 -2.67
N TYR A 271 -3.76 13.88 -2.87
CA TYR A 271 -4.39 14.14 -4.16
C TYR A 271 -3.38 14.38 -5.29
N LYS A 272 -2.20 14.94 -4.99
CA LYS A 272 -1.13 15.13 -5.99
C LYS A 272 -0.60 13.82 -6.57
N ALA A 273 -0.77 12.69 -5.87
CA ALA A 273 -0.33 11.39 -6.35
C ALA A 273 -1.30 10.76 -7.37
N VAL A 274 -2.55 11.25 -7.45
CA VAL A 274 -3.60 10.71 -8.35
C VAL A 274 -3.16 10.71 -9.81
N LYS A 275 -2.37 11.71 -10.23
CA LYS A 275 -1.87 11.84 -11.61
C LYS A 275 -0.91 10.74 -12.04
N PHE A 276 -0.27 10.03 -11.11
CA PHE A 276 0.69 8.98 -11.43
C PHE A 276 0.01 7.64 -11.66
N VAL A 277 0.58 6.85 -12.55
CA VAL A 277 0.13 5.48 -12.79
C VAL A 277 0.59 4.54 -11.66
N PRO A 278 -0.16 3.47 -11.35
CA PRO A 278 0.18 2.52 -10.29
C PRO A 278 1.60 1.95 -10.36
N SER A 279 2.13 1.63 -11.54
CA SER A 279 3.49 1.12 -11.67
C SER A 279 4.55 2.16 -11.29
N LEU A 280 4.36 3.43 -11.66
CA LEU A 280 5.26 4.53 -11.27
C LEU A 280 5.24 4.76 -9.74
N LEU A 281 4.06 4.68 -9.12
CA LEU A 281 3.91 4.77 -7.66
C LEU A 281 4.64 3.62 -6.95
N ALA A 282 4.48 2.39 -7.45
CA ALA A 282 5.16 1.21 -6.90
C ALA A 282 6.68 1.32 -7.06
N ALA A 283 7.18 1.74 -8.22
CA ALA A 283 8.60 1.95 -8.47
C ALA A 283 9.18 3.04 -7.56
N SER A 284 8.45 4.15 -7.37
CA SER A 284 8.84 5.25 -6.47
C SER A 284 8.88 4.80 -5.00
N ALA A 285 7.93 3.98 -4.57
CA ALA A 285 7.94 3.39 -3.24
C ALA A 285 9.15 2.46 -3.03
N VAL A 286 9.50 1.65 -4.03
CA VAL A 286 10.70 0.79 -4.00
C VAL A 286 11.98 1.62 -3.94
N PHE A 287 12.10 2.65 -4.77
CA PHE A 287 13.24 3.58 -4.74
C PHE A 287 13.43 4.15 -3.33
N LEU A 288 12.36 4.71 -2.76
CA LEU A 288 12.43 5.37 -1.46
C LEU A 288 12.66 4.36 -0.33
N ALA A 289 12.08 3.17 -0.39
CA ALA A 289 12.35 2.10 0.58
C ALA A 289 13.82 1.69 0.57
N ARG A 290 14.42 1.52 -0.61
CA ARG A 290 15.86 1.22 -0.75
C ARG A 290 16.72 2.35 -0.20
N PHE A 291 16.35 3.60 -0.43
CA PHE A 291 17.05 4.76 0.14
C PHE A 291 17.00 4.76 1.68
N ILE A 292 15.84 4.50 2.27
CA ILE A 292 15.67 4.44 3.73
C ILE A 292 16.54 3.33 4.34
N ILE A 293 16.59 2.15 3.69
CA ILE A 293 17.34 0.99 4.20
C ILE A 293 18.85 1.16 3.98
N ARG A 294 19.27 1.69 2.82
CA ARG A 294 20.68 1.85 2.42
C ARG A 294 20.97 3.29 1.96
N PRO A 295 20.99 4.28 2.87
CA PRO A 295 21.11 5.70 2.50
C PRO A 295 22.44 6.09 1.84
N LYS A 296 23.45 5.23 1.92
CA LYS A 296 24.78 5.44 1.32
C LYS A 296 24.93 4.87 -0.09
N GLN A 297 23.92 4.17 -0.60
CA GLN A 297 23.96 3.53 -1.92
C GLN A 297 22.92 4.15 -2.84
N HIS A 298 23.21 4.14 -4.14
CA HIS A 298 22.24 4.57 -5.14
C HIS A 298 21.00 3.65 -5.09
N PRO A 299 19.78 4.19 -4.85
CA PRO A 299 18.59 3.35 -4.66
C PRO A 299 18.06 2.69 -5.92
N TRP A 300 18.53 3.13 -7.10
CA TRP A 300 18.09 2.64 -8.41
C TRP A 300 19.26 1.98 -9.14
N ASN A 301 19.14 0.72 -9.51
CA ASN A 301 20.15 -0.02 -10.26
C ASN A 301 19.63 -0.34 -11.67
N GLN A 302 20.52 -0.80 -12.55
CA GLN A 302 20.20 -1.18 -13.92
C GLN A 302 19.07 -2.22 -14.01
N MET A 303 19.07 -3.21 -13.11
CA MET A 303 18.05 -4.26 -13.09
C MET A 303 16.65 -3.70 -12.79
N LEU A 304 16.51 -2.77 -11.83
CA LEU A 304 15.22 -2.11 -11.57
C LEU A 304 14.76 -1.28 -12.76
N GLU A 305 15.67 -0.58 -13.44
CA GLU A 305 15.33 0.15 -14.66
C GLU A 305 14.82 -0.79 -15.74
N GLU A 306 15.47 -1.94 -15.95
CA GLU A 306 15.07 -2.94 -16.95
C GLU A 306 13.73 -3.59 -16.65
N TYR A 307 13.45 -3.95 -15.39
CA TYR A 307 12.20 -4.63 -15.01
C TYR A 307 11.02 -3.67 -14.81
N THR A 308 11.27 -2.41 -14.43
CA THR A 308 10.22 -1.41 -14.23
C THR A 308 9.99 -0.51 -15.45
N LYS A 309 10.96 -0.45 -16.37
CA LYS A 309 10.99 0.47 -17.53
C LYS A 309 11.02 1.95 -17.14
N TYR A 310 11.54 2.27 -15.95
CA TYR A 310 11.69 3.64 -15.45
C TYR A 310 13.12 3.94 -15.09
N LYS A 311 13.61 5.11 -15.53
CA LYS A 311 14.85 5.71 -15.05
C LYS A 311 14.64 6.34 -13.67
N ALA A 312 15.71 6.58 -12.94
CA ALA A 312 15.63 7.28 -11.66
C ALA A 312 14.99 8.69 -11.82
N ALA A 313 15.34 9.41 -12.89
CA ALA A 313 14.79 10.72 -13.20
C ALA A 313 13.26 10.73 -13.39
N ASP A 314 12.69 9.66 -13.97
CA ASP A 314 11.24 9.53 -14.18
C ASP A 314 10.47 9.47 -12.84
N LEU A 315 11.13 8.97 -11.79
CA LEU A 315 10.56 8.77 -10.47
C LEU A 315 10.68 10.01 -9.57
N GLN A 316 11.51 10.99 -9.94
CA GLN A 316 11.91 12.10 -9.08
C GLN A 316 10.72 12.83 -8.42
N GLU A 317 9.73 13.21 -9.22
CA GLU A 317 8.57 13.95 -8.71
C GLU A 317 7.74 13.11 -7.74
N CYS A 318 7.49 11.85 -8.11
CA CYS A 318 6.67 10.94 -7.32
C CYS A 318 7.38 10.54 -6.01
N VAL A 319 8.68 10.25 -6.06
CA VAL A 319 9.52 9.99 -4.87
C VAL A 319 9.51 11.21 -3.95
N GLY A 320 9.63 12.42 -4.48
CA GLY A 320 9.57 13.66 -3.68
C GLY A 320 8.25 13.80 -2.91
N ILE A 321 7.12 13.52 -3.57
CA ILE A 321 5.79 13.55 -2.92
C ILE A 321 5.69 12.49 -1.81
N ILE A 322 6.10 11.25 -2.08
CA ILE A 322 6.05 10.16 -1.09
C ILE A 322 7.03 10.43 0.07
N HIS A 323 8.19 11.06 -0.19
CA HIS A 323 9.15 11.43 0.84
C HIS A 323 8.64 12.55 1.75
N ASP A 324 8.00 13.58 1.18
CA ASP A 324 7.31 14.63 1.93
C ASP A 324 6.18 14.05 2.81
N LEU A 325 5.42 13.09 2.26
CA LEU A 325 4.45 12.32 3.02
C LEU A 325 5.13 11.55 4.15
N TYR A 326 6.18 10.77 3.90
CA TYR A 326 6.88 10.02 4.95
C TYR A 326 7.34 10.92 6.11
N LEU A 327 7.93 12.08 5.78
CA LEU A 327 8.41 13.08 6.73
C LEU A 327 7.32 13.93 7.40
N SER A 328 6.05 13.66 7.12
CA SER A 328 4.89 14.42 7.64
C SER A 328 4.87 15.89 7.23
N ARG A 329 5.60 16.28 6.18
CA ARG A 329 5.52 17.63 5.58
C ARG A 329 4.18 17.82 4.86
N ARG A 330 3.58 16.72 4.42
CA ARG A 330 2.24 16.61 3.84
C ARG A 330 1.42 15.62 4.64
N GLY A 331 0.13 15.89 4.82
CA GLY A 331 -0.78 14.96 5.50
C GLY A 331 -0.36 14.61 6.93
N GLY A 332 0.38 15.48 7.63
CA GLY A 332 0.89 15.18 8.98
C GLY A 332 -0.20 14.97 10.04
N SER A 333 -1.43 15.42 9.79
CA SER A 333 -2.59 15.13 10.64
C SER A 333 -3.26 13.78 10.37
N LEU A 334 -2.97 13.15 9.22
CA LEU A 334 -3.53 11.87 8.79
C LEU A 334 -2.64 10.74 9.34
N GLN A 335 -3.13 10.00 10.32
CA GLN A 335 -2.30 9.12 11.15
C GLN A 335 -2.62 7.64 10.97
N ALA A 336 -3.77 7.26 10.40
CA ALA A 336 -4.23 5.88 10.38
C ALA A 336 -3.21 4.93 9.73
N ILE A 337 -2.62 5.34 8.59
CA ILE A 337 -1.60 4.56 7.90
C ILE A 337 -0.32 4.44 8.73
N ARG A 338 0.11 5.52 9.38
CA ARG A 338 1.31 5.50 10.22
C ARG A 338 1.14 4.57 11.40
N ASP A 339 0.00 4.66 12.06
CA ASP A 339 -0.31 3.84 13.22
C ASP A 339 -0.44 2.36 12.85
N LYS A 340 -1.07 2.07 11.70
CA LYS A 340 -1.07 0.73 11.09
C LYS A 340 0.35 0.18 10.96
N TYR A 341 1.26 0.90 10.30
CA TYR A 341 2.62 0.44 9.99
C TYR A 341 3.64 0.61 11.13
N LYS A 342 3.25 1.15 12.29
CA LYS A 342 4.02 1.04 13.55
C LYS A 342 3.91 -0.35 14.18
N HIS A 343 2.91 -1.13 13.82
CA HIS A 343 2.68 -2.44 14.42
C HIS A 343 3.78 -3.44 14.04
N HIS A 344 4.14 -4.35 14.95
CA HIS A 344 5.20 -5.36 14.74
C HIS A 344 4.91 -6.29 13.55
N LYS A 345 3.64 -6.47 13.19
CA LYS A 345 3.23 -7.24 11.99
C LYS A 345 3.82 -6.67 10.69
N PHE A 346 4.11 -5.38 10.68
CA PHE A 346 4.72 -4.66 9.55
C PHE A 346 6.18 -4.25 9.83
N GLN A 347 6.87 -4.92 10.76
CA GLN A 347 8.28 -4.66 11.08
C GLN A 347 8.59 -3.22 11.54
N CYS A 348 7.58 -2.52 12.07
CA CYS A 348 7.68 -1.14 12.57
C CYS A 348 8.29 -0.15 11.55
N VAL A 349 8.06 -0.37 10.25
CA VAL A 349 8.68 0.42 9.16
C VAL A 349 8.34 1.91 9.20
N ALA A 350 7.21 2.28 9.82
CA ALA A 350 6.82 3.67 10.01
C ALA A 350 7.74 4.45 10.98
N THR A 351 8.57 3.77 11.78
CA THR A 351 9.49 4.39 12.75
C THR A 351 10.94 4.45 12.27
N MET A 352 11.22 4.02 11.04
CA MET A 352 12.58 4.02 10.52
C MET A 352 13.10 5.47 10.35
N PRO A 353 14.39 5.73 10.61
CA PRO A 353 14.96 7.04 10.33
C PRO A 353 15.17 7.20 8.81
N VAL A 354 14.89 8.39 8.29
CA VAL A 354 15.23 8.76 6.90
C VAL A 354 15.96 10.10 6.89
N SER A 355 16.84 10.29 5.91
CA SER A 355 17.40 11.60 5.63
C SER A 355 16.29 12.60 5.25
N PRO A 356 16.32 13.84 5.76
CA PRO A 356 15.37 14.88 5.38
C PRO A 356 15.53 15.33 3.92
N GLU A 357 16.66 15.04 3.29
CA GLU A 357 16.97 15.45 1.92
C GLU A 357 17.32 14.23 1.06
N LEU A 358 16.84 14.26 -0.18
CA LEU A 358 17.20 13.32 -1.24
C LEU A 358 18.39 13.89 -2.02
N PRO A 359 19.54 13.18 -2.08
CA PRO A 359 20.69 13.60 -2.88
C PRO A 359 20.32 13.89 -4.34
N VAL A 360 20.72 15.07 -4.83
CA VAL A 360 20.45 15.49 -6.23
C VAL A 360 21.13 14.56 -7.23
N THR A 361 22.28 13.99 -6.85
CA THR A 361 23.04 13.02 -7.64
C THR A 361 22.27 11.74 -7.96
N PHE A 362 21.14 11.47 -7.30
CA PHE A 362 20.32 10.30 -7.63
C PHE A 362 19.49 10.45 -8.91
N TRP A 363 19.35 11.68 -9.40
CA TRP A 363 18.52 11.98 -10.57
C TRP A 363 19.36 12.23 -11.83
N GLU A 364 20.68 12.30 -11.67
CA GLU A 364 21.60 12.36 -12.78
C GLU A 364 21.67 10.96 -13.40
N ASP A 365 21.51 10.87 -14.73
CA ASP A 365 21.62 9.59 -15.45
C ASP A 365 22.97 8.97 -15.11
N VAL A 366 22.95 7.90 -14.31
CA VAL A 366 24.16 7.20 -13.91
C VAL A 366 24.60 6.40 -15.13
N THR A 367 25.58 6.91 -15.87
CA THR A 367 26.41 6.04 -16.71
C THR A 367 27.18 5.11 -15.76
N ILE A 368 26.56 3.99 -15.38
CA ILE A 368 27.19 2.89 -14.63
C ILE A 368 28.03 2.06 -15.59
#